data_AF-A0A388LSG5-F1
#
_entry.id   AF-A0A388LSG5-F1
#
_cell.length_a   1.000
_cell.length_b   1.000
_cell.length_c   1.000
_cell.angle_alpha   90.00
_cell.angle_beta   90.00
_cell.angle_gamma   90.00
#
_symmetry.space_group_name_H-M   'P 1'
#
loop_
_entity.id
_entity.type
_entity.pdbx_description
1 polymer ?
#
loop_
_entity_poly.entity_id
_entity_poly.type
_entity_poly.pdbx_seq_one_letter_code
_entity_poly.pdbx_strand_id
1 'polypeptide(L)'
;MITMMTMMTWHGGDDLDDDVDDGQVTTSKQGGSGRRSWVGWKGSNRSDTSVTGVRLRGFDRILQGKKVVVADTGPGARERYKEDLQKILVRMTKQELQELCKKDDITYVTKQTTAAEVAEIRAMIAFGPGSEPAARDVHPSWRNDRPRNLVYQRDPDMSALLMELVSERREEKERRKKEADEKEKAEQDKRMAEEEEKTKLEKERKAVEKEQRMKEFIDSAISNKDQGSLSGIELLTKISEDNKKIWVEIENIGRGNLNLDRQKEIEGRLSTLENEKRKTMETKGSPPEPAKGKQKVDGPDGLTIGLMAMEMDNLRRFRDKAEGVLKRICQDITEIKTGRASELQELCKKDDITYVTKQTTVAELAEIRAMIAFGPGNEPAARDVHAVPS
;
A
#
# COMPACT_ATOMS: atom_id res chain seq x y z
N MET A 1 -53.80 -6.07 -12.12
CA MET A 1 -52.87 -5.10 -11.50
C MET A 1 -51.71 -4.94 -12.46
N ILE A 2 -51.61 -3.77 -13.10
CA ILE A 2 -50.62 -3.48 -14.15
C ILE A 2 -49.45 -2.77 -13.46
N THR A 3 -48.30 -3.43 -13.40
CA THR A 3 -47.07 -2.87 -12.82
C THR A 3 -46.42 -1.96 -13.84
N MET A 4 -46.57 -0.65 -13.68
CA MET A 4 -45.87 0.34 -14.51
C MET A 4 -44.41 0.44 -14.04
N MET A 5 -43.49 0.19 -14.97
CA MET A 5 -42.06 0.22 -14.79
C MET A 5 -41.56 1.62 -15.19
N THR A 6 -41.14 2.42 -14.22
CA THR A 6 -40.60 3.76 -14.43
C THR A 6 -39.15 3.66 -14.92
N MET A 7 -38.90 3.99 -16.19
CA MET A 7 -37.53 4.14 -16.71
C MET A 7 -37.03 5.56 -16.38
N MET A 8 -35.98 5.65 -15.58
CA MET A 8 -35.20 6.87 -15.42
C MET A 8 -34.05 6.87 -16.43
N THR A 9 -34.09 7.82 -17.36
CA THR A 9 -33.02 8.10 -18.31
C THR A 9 -31.87 8.81 -17.61
N TRP A 10 -30.69 8.20 -17.63
CA TRP A 10 -29.43 8.83 -17.23
C TRP A 10 -28.96 9.79 -18.33
N HIS A 11 -28.65 11.03 -17.96
CA HIS A 11 -27.90 11.97 -18.80
C HIS A 11 -26.45 11.95 -18.36
N GLY A 12 -25.58 11.36 -19.19
CA GLY A 12 -24.14 11.49 -19.07
C GLY A 12 -23.70 12.82 -19.67
N GLY A 13 -23.17 13.71 -18.84
CA GLY A 13 -22.43 14.89 -19.26
C GLY A 13 -20.94 14.55 -19.27
N ASP A 14 -20.38 14.42 -20.47
CA ASP A 14 -18.95 14.36 -20.73
C ASP A 14 -18.40 15.80 -20.79
N ASP A 15 -17.77 16.24 -19.71
CA ASP A 15 -16.91 17.43 -19.72
C ASP A 15 -15.45 16.96 -19.77
N LEU A 16 -14.94 16.85 -21.00
CA LEU A 16 -13.52 16.68 -21.32
C LEU A 16 -12.87 18.07 -21.34
N ASP A 17 -12.17 18.43 -20.26
CA ASP A 17 -11.24 19.55 -20.27
C ASP A 17 -9.89 19.07 -20.83
N ASP A 18 -9.57 19.59 -22.02
CA ASP A 18 -8.29 19.48 -22.71
C ASP A 18 -7.22 20.31 -21.98
N ASP A 19 -6.37 19.66 -21.17
CA ASP A 19 -5.13 20.29 -20.68
C ASP A 19 -4.01 20.13 -21.72
N VAL A 20 -3.77 21.24 -22.40
CA VAL A 20 -2.70 21.52 -23.36
C VAL A 20 -1.33 21.43 -22.68
N ASP A 21 -0.45 20.63 -23.28
CA ASP A 21 0.92 20.36 -22.87
C ASP A 21 1.86 21.50 -23.33
N ASP A 22 2.08 22.50 -22.46
CA ASP A 22 3.06 23.57 -22.70
C ASP A 22 4.48 23.07 -22.42
N GLY A 23 5.12 22.55 -23.47
CA GLY A 23 6.56 22.30 -23.48
C GLY A 23 7.35 23.61 -23.46
N GLN A 24 8.30 23.75 -22.53
CA GLN A 24 9.43 24.68 -22.72
C GLN A 24 10.76 24.22 -22.09
N VAL A 25 11.74 24.11 -23.01
CA VAL A 25 13.07 24.74 -22.98
C VAL A 25 14.08 24.21 -21.96
N THR A 26 14.93 23.30 -22.44
CA THR A 26 16.26 23.06 -21.88
C THR A 26 17.24 24.10 -22.45
N THR A 27 17.78 24.97 -21.61
CA THR A 27 18.89 25.86 -21.99
C THR A 27 20.22 25.14 -21.73
N SER A 28 20.92 24.81 -22.81
CA SER A 28 22.30 24.35 -22.79
C SER A 28 23.22 25.51 -22.39
N LYS A 29 23.88 25.42 -21.22
CA LYS A 29 24.87 26.41 -20.79
C LYS A 29 26.27 25.98 -21.22
N GLN A 30 26.74 26.68 -22.24
CA GLN A 30 28.06 26.64 -22.85
C GLN A 30 29.14 27.17 -21.88
N GLY A 31 30.33 26.61 -21.98
CA GLY A 31 31.46 26.85 -21.08
C GLY A 31 32.02 28.28 -21.10
N GLY A 32 32.70 28.61 -20.01
CA GLY A 32 33.45 29.86 -19.85
C GLY A 32 34.48 29.72 -18.74
N SER A 33 35.69 29.30 -19.10
CA SER A 33 36.88 29.35 -18.27
C SER A 33 37.27 30.80 -17.99
N GLY A 34 37.15 31.24 -16.73
CA GLY A 34 37.53 32.59 -16.31
C GLY A 34 38.25 32.57 -14.98
N ARG A 35 39.59 32.53 -15.03
CA ARG A 35 40.49 32.80 -13.91
C ARG A 35 40.19 34.18 -13.30
N ARG A 36 40.10 34.28 -11.97
CA ARG A 36 40.35 35.48 -11.15
C ARG A 36 40.39 35.03 -9.68
N SER A 37 41.59 34.74 -9.17
CA SER A 37 42.45 35.63 -8.39
C SER A 37 41.95 35.84 -6.96
N TRP A 38 42.69 35.23 -6.03
CA TRP A 38 42.63 35.41 -4.60
C TRP A 38 42.81 36.87 -4.19
N VAL A 39 41.91 37.39 -3.36
CA VAL A 39 42.24 38.48 -2.42
C VAL A 39 41.59 38.13 -1.09
N GLY A 40 42.44 37.92 -0.09
CA GLY A 40 42.02 37.54 1.26
C GLY A 40 41.36 38.69 1.99
N TRP A 41 40.36 38.36 2.81
CA TRP A 41 39.87 39.22 3.87
C TRP A 41 40.12 38.53 5.21
N LYS A 42 41.16 39.03 5.90
CA LYS A 42 41.41 38.81 7.31
C LYS A 42 40.45 39.70 8.11
N GLY A 43 39.80 39.08 9.11
CA GLY A 43 39.51 39.69 10.40
C GLY A 43 38.31 40.64 10.48
N SER A 44 37.35 40.31 11.34
CA SER A 44 37.09 41.12 12.54
C SER A 44 36.07 40.42 13.45
N ASN A 45 36.55 39.96 14.61
CA ASN A 45 35.70 39.76 15.78
C ASN A 45 35.15 41.12 16.20
N ARG A 46 33.83 41.31 16.14
CA ARG A 46 33.11 42.29 16.96
C ARG A 46 31.79 41.70 17.42
N SER A 47 31.77 41.44 18.72
CA SER A 47 30.58 41.37 19.56
C SER A 47 29.83 42.69 19.48
N ASP A 48 28.64 42.70 18.89
CA ASP A 48 27.65 43.75 19.06
C ASP A 48 26.32 43.11 19.46
N THR A 49 26.09 43.12 20.77
CA THR A 49 24.79 42.98 21.41
C THR A 49 24.00 44.26 21.16
N SER A 50 23.21 44.31 20.09
CA SER A 50 22.16 45.31 19.92
C SER A 50 20.79 44.64 19.97
N VAL A 51 20.12 44.89 21.09
CA VAL A 51 18.70 44.67 21.37
C VAL A 51 17.84 45.41 20.33
N THR A 52 16.69 44.84 19.99
CA THR A 52 15.67 45.28 19.01
C THR A 52 16.00 45.05 17.52
N GLY A 53 15.93 43.78 17.13
CA GLY A 53 15.86 43.37 15.73
C GLY A 53 15.29 41.96 15.63
N VAL A 54 14.04 41.76 16.06
CA VAL A 54 13.31 40.51 15.79
C VAL A 54 13.04 40.45 14.29
N ARG A 55 14.05 40.00 13.53
CA ARG A 55 13.82 39.41 12.21
C ARG A 55 12.85 38.25 12.47
N LEU A 56 11.60 38.40 12.03
CA LEU A 56 10.61 37.33 11.89
C LEU A 56 11.16 36.28 10.91
N ARG A 57 12.13 35.48 11.37
CA ARG A 57 12.56 34.23 10.75
C ARG A 57 11.51 33.19 11.14
N GLY A 58 10.51 32.96 10.29
CA GLY A 58 9.49 31.96 10.65
C GLY A 58 8.38 31.69 9.66
N PHE A 59 8.36 32.32 8.48
CA PHE A 59 7.42 31.94 7.43
C PHE A 59 8.18 31.17 6.35
N ASP A 60 8.46 29.90 6.65
CA ASP A 60 8.85 28.97 5.60
C ASP A 60 7.69 28.84 4.62
N ARG A 61 7.86 29.44 3.45
CA ARG A 61 6.97 29.25 2.30
C ARG A 61 7.20 27.82 1.81
N ILE A 62 6.44 26.88 2.37
CA ILE A 62 6.67 25.46 2.13
C ILE A 62 6.52 25.10 0.64
N LEU A 63 5.78 25.85 -0.17
CA LEU A 63 5.86 25.80 -1.64
C LEU A 63 5.47 27.17 -2.23
N GLN A 64 6.19 27.66 -3.25
CA GLN A 64 5.73 28.82 -4.04
C GLN A 64 4.47 28.40 -4.83
N GLY A 65 3.30 28.94 -4.47
CA GLY A 65 2.03 28.76 -5.20
C GLY A 65 0.99 27.82 -4.57
N LYS A 66 1.27 27.16 -3.44
CA LYS A 66 0.31 26.28 -2.73
C LYS A 66 0.04 26.77 -1.31
N LYS A 67 -1.19 26.51 -0.82
CA LYS A 67 -1.76 26.98 0.46
C LYS A 67 -0.70 27.05 1.57
N VAL A 68 -0.45 28.25 2.06
CA VAL A 68 0.49 28.53 3.16
C VAL A 68 -0.18 28.09 4.45
N VAL A 69 0.47 27.24 5.23
CA VAL A 69 0.06 26.98 6.61
C VAL A 69 0.45 28.20 7.43
N VAL A 70 -0.54 28.98 7.84
CA VAL A 70 -0.34 30.14 8.70
C VAL A 70 -0.36 29.67 10.15
N ALA A 71 0.66 30.03 10.92
CA ALA A 71 0.66 29.80 12.35
C ALA A 71 -0.34 30.77 13.01
N ASP A 72 -1.49 30.25 13.43
CA ASP A 72 -2.42 31.03 14.22
C ASP A 72 -1.81 31.41 15.58
N THR A 73 -2.26 32.51 16.16
CA THR A 73 -1.91 32.90 17.53
C THR A 73 -3.05 32.52 18.46
N GLY A 74 -2.88 31.47 19.26
CA GLY A 74 -3.86 31.07 20.27
C GLY A 74 -3.53 29.75 20.97
N PRO A 75 -4.19 29.45 22.11
CA PRO A 75 -4.08 28.13 22.73
C PRO A 75 -4.57 27.07 21.75
N GLY A 76 -3.77 26.02 21.52
CA GLY A 76 -4.05 25.00 20.52
C GLY A 76 -3.55 25.32 19.10
N ALA A 77 -2.96 26.50 18.86
CA ALA A 77 -2.47 26.84 17.53
C ALA A 77 -1.26 26.00 17.09
N ARG A 78 -0.42 25.58 18.04
CA ARG A 78 0.72 24.69 17.79
C ARG A 78 0.24 23.32 17.31
N GLU A 79 -0.78 22.76 17.97
CA GLU A 79 -1.38 21.47 17.61
C GLU A 79 -2.04 21.53 16.23
N ARG A 80 -2.84 22.57 15.96
CA ARG A 80 -3.44 22.79 14.62
C ARG A 80 -2.38 22.93 13.53
N TYR A 81 -1.32 23.70 13.80
CA TYR A 81 -0.20 23.84 12.87
C TYR A 81 0.48 22.49 12.61
N LYS A 82 0.73 21.67 13.65
CA LYS A 82 1.29 20.32 13.50
C LYS A 82 0.40 19.44 12.63
N GLU A 83 -0.90 19.38 12.90
CA GLU A 83 -1.86 18.55 12.15
C GLU A 83 -1.98 18.96 10.68
N ASP A 84 -2.12 20.26 10.41
CA ASP A 84 -2.26 20.77 9.05
C ASP A 84 -0.97 20.58 8.25
N LEU A 85 0.19 20.80 8.88
CA LEU A 85 1.48 20.54 8.28
C LEU A 85 1.67 19.04 8.00
N GLN A 86 1.31 18.17 8.93
CA GLN A 86 1.37 16.72 8.74
C GLN A 86 0.48 16.27 7.56
N LYS A 87 -0.75 16.79 7.45
CA LYS A 87 -1.65 16.50 6.31
C LYS A 87 -1.03 16.89 4.97
N ILE A 88 -0.35 18.04 4.90
CA ILE A 88 0.34 18.49 3.69
C ILE A 88 1.53 17.59 3.37
N LEU A 89 2.36 17.27 4.37
CA LEU A 89 3.54 16.41 4.20
C LEU A 89 3.16 14.99 3.75
N VAL A 90 2.05 14.44 4.24
CA VAL A 90 1.54 13.12 3.81
C VAL A 90 1.06 13.15 2.35
N ARG A 91 0.68 14.31 1.80
CA ARG A 91 0.31 14.44 0.38
C ARG A 91 1.51 14.61 -0.55
N MET A 92 2.69 15.00 -0.03
CA MET A 92 3.91 15.14 -0.84
C MET A 92 4.39 13.78 -1.36
N THR A 93 5.16 13.80 -2.44
CA THR A 93 5.81 12.59 -2.97
C THR A 93 6.94 12.13 -2.03
N LYS A 94 7.35 10.86 -2.15
CA LYS A 94 8.45 10.31 -1.35
C LYS A 94 9.75 11.09 -1.55
N GLN A 95 10.03 11.54 -2.77
CA GLN A 95 11.26 12.25 -3.11
C GLN A 95 11.31 13.63 -2.43
N GLU A 96 10.22 14.40 -2.53
CA GLU A 96 10.12 15.72 -1.88
C GLU A 96 10.25 15.61 -0.35
N LEU A 97 9.60 14.61 0.26
CA LEU A 97 9.69 14.41 1.70
C LEU A 97 11.13 14.04 2.11
N GLN A 98 11.83 13.20 1.34
CA GLN A 98 13.25 12.88 1.60
C GLN A 98 14.17 14.10 1.48
N GLU A 99 13.90 15.04 0.58
CA GLU A 99 14.64 16.30 0.50
C GLU A 99 14.42 17.18 1.72
N LEU A 100 13.19 17.24 2.25
CA LEU A 100 12.91 17.93 3.50
C LEU A 100 13.63 17.28 4.68
N CYS A 101 13.63 15.95 4.77
CA CYS A 101 14.35 15.22 5.81
C CYS A 101 15.85 15.50 5.78
N LYS A 102 16.48 15.58 4.60
CA LYS A 102 17.90 15.94 4.47
C LYS A 102 18.20 17.37 4.93
N LYS A 103 17.26 18.30 4.75
CA LYS A 103 17.41 19.70 5.20
C LYS A 103 17.31 19.80 6.72
N ASP A 104 16.40 19.02 7.31
CA ASP A 104 16.10 19.02 8.74
C ASP A 104 16.94 17.99 9.54
N ASP A 105 17.88 17.29 8.88
CA ASP A 105 18.76 16.22 9.41
C ASP A 105 18.00 15.05 10.09
N ILE A 106 16.88 14.64 9.47
CA ILE A 106 15.99 13.56 9.95
C ILE A 106 16.20 12.31 9.08
N THR A 107 16.26 11.14 9.71
CA THR A 107 16.29 9.86 8.99
C THR A 107 14.90 9.48 8.48
N TYR A 108 14.77 9.22 7.18
CA TYR A 108 13.50 8.76 6.60
C TYR A 108 13.20 7.30 7.00
N VAL A 109 12.08 7.07 7.71
CA VAL A 109 11.64 5.72 8.12
C VAL A 109 10.40 5.29 7.32
N THR A 110 9.21 5.73 7.74
CA THR A 110 7.95 5.57 6.99
C THR A 110 7.38 6.95 6.64
N LYS A 111 6.52 7.04 5.62
CA LYS A 111 5.97 8.33 5.18
C LYS A 111 5.20 9.05 6.31
N GLN A 112 4.40 8.32 7.08
CA GLN A 112 3.60 8.88 8.18
C GLN A 112 4.46 9.31 9.36
N THR A 113 5.36 8.44 9.84
CA THR A 113 6.25 8.75 10.98
C THR A 113 7.15 9.93 10.65
N THR A 114 7.75 9.91 9.46
CA THR A 114 8.65 10.98 9.02
C THR A 114 7.90 12.31 8.86
N ALA A 115 6.66 12.30 8.33
CA ALA A 115 5.84 13.50 8.23
C ALA A 115 5.47 14.08 9.62
N ALA A 116 5.20 13.22 10.61
CA ALA A 116 4.92 13.64 11.97
C ALA A 116 6.16 14.27 12.64
N GLU A 117 7.34 13.64 12.50
CA GLU A 117 8.60 14.16 13.04
C GLU A 117 8.99 15.51 12.43
N VAL A 118 8.89 15.64 11.10
CA VAL A 118 9.14 16.91 10.39
C VAL A 118 8.15 17.99 10.86
N ALA A 119 6.87 17.64 11.01
CA ALA A 119 5.86 18.58 11.50
C ALA A 119 6.14 19.03 12.94
N GLU A 120 6.62 18.12 13.80
CA GLU A 120 6.98 18.43 15.17
C GLU A 120 8.19 19.35 15.27
N ILE A 121 9.26 19.08 14.53
CA ILE A 121 10.47 19.91 14.49
C ILE A 121 10.14 21.31 13.98
N ARG A 122 9.33 21.42 12.92
CA ARG A 122 8.92 22.73 12.38
C ARG A 122 7.99 23.48 13.31
N ALA A 123 7.08 22.80 13.99
CA ALA A 123 6.27 23.42 15.03
C ALA A 123 7.14 23.89 16.21
N MET A 124 8.20 23.16 16.55
CA MET A 124 9.18 23.58 17.56
C MET A 124 9.97 24.82 17.11
N ILE A 125 10.34 24.93 15.84
CA ILE A 125 11.01 26.12 15.29
C ILE A 125 10.06 27.33 15.27
N ALA A 126 8.79 27.13 14.88
CA ALA A 126 7.81 28.20 14.75
C ALA A 126 7.28 28.72 16.10
N PHE A 127 7.04 27.83 17.07
CA PHE A 127 6.43 28.18 18.37
C PHE A 127 7.41 28.11 19.55
N GLY A 128 8.63 27.61 19.34
CA GLY A 128 9.64 27.39 20.38
C GLY A 128 9.59 25.98 20.99
N PRO A 129 10.68 25.56 21.67
CA PRO A 129 10.74 24.31 22.42
C PRO A 129 9.81 24.39 23.62
N GLY A 130 8.74 23.59 23.61
CA GLY A 130 8.02 23.30 24.83
C GLY A 130 7.20 24.46 25.42
N SER A 131 6.39 25.15 24.60
CA SER A 131 5.04 25.42 25.09
C SER A 131 4.29 24.07 25.11
N GLU A 132 4.77 23.15 25.95
CA GLU A 132 3.89 22.16 26.58
C GLU A 132 2.69 22.98 27.06
N PRO A 133 1.45 22.60 26.74
CA PRO A 133 0.28 23.40 27.08
C PRO A 133 0.36 23.61 28.58
N ALA A 134 0.89 24.77 29.01
CA ALA A 134 1.28 25.04 30.38
C ALA A 134 0.05 24.64 31.17
N ALA A 135 0.17 23.55 31.92
CA ALA A 135 -0.90 22.62 32.24
C ALA A 135 -1.91 23.30 33.13
N ARG A 136 -2.65 24.25 32.56
CA ARG A 136 -2.95 25.52 33.21
C ARG A 136 -2.27 25.60 34.57
N ASP A 137 -1.03 26.10 34.59
CA ASP A 137 -0.67 26.97 35.72
C ASP A 137 -1.59 28.19 35.58
N VAL A 138 -2.88 27.97 35.87
CA VAL A 138 -3.67 28.88 36.67
C VAL A 138 -2.77 29.09 37.87
N HIS A 139 -1.84 30.03 37.75
CA HIS A 139 -1.32 30.72 38.90
C HIS A 139 -2.59 31.10 39.64
N PRO A 140 -2.92 30.47 40.78
CA PRO A 140 -4.15 30.76 41.45
C PRO A 140 -3.90 32.10 42.13
N SER A 141 -3.97 33.21 41.38
CA SER A 141 -3.98 34.56 41.96
C SER A 141 -5.26 34.79 42.77
N TRP A 142 -6.17 33.82 42.79
CA TRP A 142 -7.32 33.72 43.68
C TRP A 142 -7.03 32.92 44.98
N ARG A 143 -5.81 32.41 45.20
CA ARG A 143 -5.48 31.63 46.42
C ARG A 143 -5.11 32.45 47.66
N ASN A 144 -5.07 33.78 47.59
CA ASN A 144 -4.75 34.61 48.76
C ASN A 144 -5.91 35.37 49.39
N ASP A 145 -7.11 35.31 48.81
CA ASP A 145 -8.35 35.77 49.46
C ASP A 145 -9.33 34.61 49.69
N ARG A 146 -8.83 33.46 50.17
CA ARG A 146 -9.73 32.52 50.87
C ARG A 146 -10.04 33.12 52.24
N PRO A 147 -11.30 33.45 52.54
CA PRO A 147 -11.71 33.72 53.91
C PRO A 147 -11.39 32.45 54.71
N ARG A 148 -10.35 32.50 55.54
CA ARG A 148 -10.17 31.48 56.58
C ARG A 148 -11.38 31.61 57.50
N ASN A 149 -12.05 30.50 57.78
CA ASN A 149 -13.14 30.37 58.75
C ASN A 149 -14.50 30.99 58.37
N LEU A 150 -15.05 30.61 57.23
CA LEU A 150 -16.48 30.24 57.24
C LEU A 150 -16.55 28.73 57.32
N VAL A 151 -16.67 28.23 58.55
CA VAL A 151 -17.16 26.88 58.86
C VAL A 151 -18.60 26.84 58.35
N TYR A 152 -18.78 26.74 57.04
CA TYR A 152 -20.02 26.25 56.48
C TYR A 152 -20.18 24.86 57.06
N GLN A 153 -21.20 24.68 57.92
CA GLN A 153 -21.81 23.38 58.13
C GLN A 153 -22.13 22.86 56.73
N ARG A 154 -21.23 22.03 56.21
CA ARG A 154 -21.30 21.49 54.87
C ARG A 154 -22.37 20.43 54.96
N ASP A 155 -23.60 20.80 54.60
CA ASP A 155 -24.68 19.84 54.55
C ASP A 155 -24.21 18.64 53.72
N PRO A 156 -24.20 17.43 54.29
CA PRO A 156 -23.71 16.23 53.61
C PRO A 156 -24.45 16.02 52.29
N ASP A 157 -25.71 16.43 52.23
CA ASP A 157 -26.58 16.33 51.05
C ASP A 157 -26.10 17.22 49.89
N MET A 158 -25.61 18.43 50.16
CA MET A 158 -25.06 19.30 49.13
C MET A 158 -23.74 18.76 48.56
N SER A 159 -22.94 18.08 49.39
CA SER A 159 -21.73 17.42 48.91
C SER A 159 -22.04 16.21 48.04
N ALA A 160 -23.09 15.45 48.36
CA ALA A 160 -23.54 14.33 47.55
C ALA A 160 -24.02 14.79 46.16
N LEU A 161 -24.88 15.83 46.10
CA LEU A 161 -25.36 16.40 44.83
C LEU A 161 -24.23 16.91 43.93
N LEU A 162 -23.22 17.57 44.51
CA LEU A 162 -22.06 18.03 43.74
C LEU A 162 -21.21 16.88 43.19
N MET A 163 -21.05 15.80 43.95
CA MET A 163 -20.34 14.61 43.50
C MET A 163 -21.10 13.88 42.38
N GLU A 164 -22.43 13.83 42.48
CA GLU A 164 -23.31 13.27 41.45
C GLU A 164 -23.20 14.07 40.15
N LEU A 165 -23.34 15.40 40.19
CA LEU A 165 -23.18 16.28 39.02
C LEU A 165 -21.80 16.16 38.34
N VAL A 166 -20.73 15.99 39.13
CA VAL A 166 -19.38 15.79 38.58
C VAL A 166 -19.24 14.42 37.93
N SER A 167 -19.86 13.39 38.52
CA SER A 167 -19.87 12.03 37.97
C SER A 167 -20.66 11.98 36.66
N GLU A 168 -21.88 12.54 36.64
CA GLU A 168 -22.73 12.64 35.46
C GLU A 168 -22.03 13.41 34.32
N ARG A 169 -21.37 14.53 34.64
CA ARG A 169 -20.57 15.27 33.64
C ARG A 169 -19.37 14.48 33.11
N ARG A 170 -18.74 13.64 33.94
CA ARG A 170 -17.63 12.77 33.52
C ARG A 170 -18.13 11.65 32.63
N GLU A 171 -19.22 11.00 32.99
CA GLU A 171 -19.86 9.94 32.20
C GLU A 171 -20.35 10.47 30.85
N GLU A 172 -20.99 11.64 30.82
CA GLU A 172 -21.42 12.29 29.57
C GLU A 172 -20.23 12.62 28.65
N LYS A 173 -19.10 13.05 29.22
CA LYS A 173 -17.89 13.29 28.44
C LYS A 173 -17.32 11.98 27.88
N GLU A 174 -17.35 10.90 28.65
CA GLU A 174 -16.90 9.58 28.19
C GLU A 174 -17.81 9.02 27.09
N ARG A 175 -19.14 9.20 27.22
CA ARG A 175 -20.12 8.84 26.20
C ARG A 175 -19.84 9.56 24.88
N ARG A 176 -19.61 10.87 24.92
CA ARG A 176 -19.24 11.65 23.71
C ARG A 176 -17.94 11.20 23.08
N LYS A 177 -16.97 10.77 23.89
CA LYS A 177 -15.72 10.23 23.38
C LYS A 177 -15.94 8.89 22.67
N LYS A 178 -16.71 7.97 23.28
CA LYS A 178 -17.07 6.69 22.67
C LYS A 178 -17.84 6.87 21.36
N GLU A 179 -18.82 7.78 21.33
CA GLU A 179 -19.57 8.10 20.09
C GLU A 179 -18.68 8.71 19.01
N ALA A 180 -17.70 9.54 19.37
CA ALA A 180 -16.74 10.11 18.41
C ALA A 180 -15.79 9.03 17.85
N ASP A 181 -15.26 8.16 18.71
CA ASP A 181 -14.38 7.05 18.32
C ASP A 181 -15.13 6.05 17.43
N GLU A 182 -16.40 5.75 17.75
CA GLU A 182 -17.26 4.89 16.94
C GLU A 182 -17.58 5.51 15.57
N LYS A 183 -17.85 6.82 15.53
CA LYS A 183 -18.08 7.55 14.27
C LYS A 183 -16.84 7.58 13.39
N GLU A 184 -15.65 7.78 13.97
CA GLU A 184 -14.39 7.75 13.23
C GLU A 184 -14.13 6.35 12.65
N LYS A 185 -14.36 5.29 13.44
CA LYS A 185 -14.24 3.91 12.98
C LYS A 185 -15.20 3.61 11.82
N ALA A 186 -16.46 4.00 11.94
CA ALA A 186 -17.45 3.83 10.88
C ALA A 186 -17.07 4.60 9.60
N GLU A 187 -16.46 5.78 9.72
CA GLU A 187 -15.96 6.54 8.57
C GLU A 187 -14.75 5.86 7.91
N GLN A 188 -13.83 5.29 8.70
CA GLN A 188 -12.70 4.52 8.16
C GLN A 188 -13.17 3.26 7.44
N ASP A 189 -14.09 2.50 8.03
CA ASP A 189 -14.67 1.31 7.42
C ASP A 189 -15.39 1.65 6.10
N LYS A 190 -16.12 2.76 6.07
CA LYS A 190 -16.75 3.27 4.84
C LYS A 190 -15.73 3.61 3.76
N ARG A 191 -14.61 4.26 4.11
CA ARG A 191 -13.54 4.59 3.15
C ARG A 191 -12.86 3.34 2.60
N MET A 192 -12.62 2.33 3.44
CA MET A 192 -12.06 1.04 3.02
C MET A 192 -12.99 0.32 2.03
N ALA A 193 -14.30 0.32 2.30
CA ALA A 193 -15.30 -0.29 1.40
C ALA A 193 -15.38 0.44 0.04
N GLU A 194 -15.37 1.77 0.03
CA GLU A 194 -15.36 2.57 -1.20
C GLU A 194 -14.08 2.36 -2.03
N GLU A 195 -12.92 2.20 -1.38
CA GLU A 195 -11.67 1.90 -2.06
C GLU A 195 -11.69 0.48 -2.66
N GLU A 196 -12.17 -0.52 -1.92
CA GLU A 196 -12.32 -1.88 -2.42
C GLU A 196 -13.24 -1.93 -3.66
N GLU A 197 -14.38 -1.23 -3.62
CA GLU A 197 -15.31 -1.13 -4.74
C GLU A 197 -14.65 -0.50 -5.98
N LYS A 198 -13.88 0.58 -5.80
CA LYS A 198 -13.12 1.21 -6.89
C LYS A 198 -12.12 0.25 -7.52
N THR A 199 -11.40 -0.52 -6.71
CA THR A 199 -10.45 -1.50 -7.26
C THR A 199 -11.15 -2.62 -8.02
N LYS A 200 -12.36 -3.01 -7.61
CA LYS A 200 -13.17 -4.02 -8.31
C LYS A 200 -13.64 -3.51 -9.67
N LEU A 201 -14.18 -2.28 -9.73
CA LEU A 201 -14.59 -1.63 -10.97
C LEU A 201 -13.40 -1.40 -11.93
N GLU A 202 -12.23 -1.05 -11.41
CA GLU A 202 -11.02 -0.89 -12.24
C GLU A 202 -10.56 -2.23 -12.85
N LYS A 203 -10.62 -3.32 -12.08
CA LYS A 203 -10.31 -4.67 -12.57
C LYS A 203 -11.30 -5.12 -13.64
N GLU A 204 -12.58 -4.83 -13.44
CA GLU A 204 -13.64 -5.12 -14.42
C GLU A 204 -13.45 -4.33 -15.71
N ARG A 205 -13.17 -3.02 -15.63
CA ARG A 205 -12.85 -2.19 -16.80
C ARG A 205 -11.64 -2.73 -17.57
N LYS A 206 -10.58 -3.14 -16.87
CA LYS A 206 -9.40 -3.76 -17.51
C LYS A 206 -9.70 -5.12 -18.13
N ALA A 207 -10.65 -5.88 -17.60
CA ALA A 207 -11.09 -7.14 -18.19
C ALA A 207 -11.86 -6.89 -19.49
N VAL A 208 -12.80 -5.94 -19.48
CA VAL A 208 -13.56 -5.52 -20.67
C VAL A 208 -12.62 -4.98 -21.75
N GLU A 209 -11.63 -4.16 -21.39
CA GLU A 209 -10.65 -3.64 -22.36
C GLU A 209 -9.82 -4.77 -23.00
N LYS A 210 -9.39 -5.77 -22.20
CA LYS A 210 -8.66 -6.93 -22.71
C LYS A 210 -9.53 -7.79 -23.64
N GLU A 211 -10.80 -7.98 -23.28
CA GLU A 211 -11.77 -8.70 -24.11
C GLU A 211 -12.01 -7.97 -25.43
N GLN A 212 -12.15 -6.64 -25.40
CA GLN A 212 -12.29 -5.81 -26.59
C GLN A 212 -11.06 -5.92 -27.50
N ARG A 213 -9.84 -5.82 -26.95
CA ARG A 213 -8.61 -6.02 -27.73
C ARG A 213 -8.53 -7.41 -28.34
N MET A 214 -8.99 -8.44 -27.64
CA MET A 214 -9.03 -9.81 -28.16
C MET A 214 -10.02 -9.93 -29.31
N LYS A 215 -11.19 -9.28 -29.20
CA LYS A 215 -12.18 -9.23 -30.26
C LYS A 215 -11.64 -8.51 -31.51
N GLU A 216 -11.03 -7.34 -31.34
CA GLU A 216 -10.38 -6.59 -32.42
C GLU A 216 -9.26 -7.40 -33.09
N PHE A 217 -8.49 -8.16 -32.32
CA PHE A 217 -7.47 -9.07 -32.84
C PHE A 217 -8.08 -10.20 -33.68
N ILE A 218 -9.18 -10.82 -33.21
CA ILE A 218 -9.89 -11.87 -33.95
C ILE A 218 -10.50 -11.29 -35.22
N ASP A 219 -11.16 -10.14 -35.15
CA ASP A 219 -11.78 -9.48 -36.31
C ASP A 219 -10.73 -9.09 -37.35
N SER A 220 -9.56 -8.58 -36.91
CA SER A 220 -8.42 -8.31 -37.79
C SER A 220 -7.85 -9.59 -38.42
N ALA A 221 -7.74 -10.67 -37.65
CA ALA A 221 -7.29 -11.97 -38.16
C ALA A 221 -8.28 -12.60 -39.16
N ILE A 222 -9.59 -12.34 -39.00
CA ILE A 222 -10.63 -12.76 -39.94
C ILE A 222 -10.59 -11.90 -41.20
N SER A 223 -10.54 -10.58 -41.09
CA SER A 223 -10.53 -9.68 -42.25
C SER A 223 -9.28 -9.87 -43.13
N ASN A 224 -8.13 -10.21 -42.54
CA ASN A 224 -6.90 -10.48 -43.29
C ASN A 224 -6.89 -11.85 -44.02
N LYS A 225 -7.88 -12.73 -43.79
CA LYS A 225 -7.95 -14.07 -44.43
C LYS A 225 -8.47 -14.06 -45.86
N ASP A 226 -9.09 -12.98 -46.31
CA ASP A 226 -9.61 -12.88 -47.68
C ASP A 226 -8.49 -12.80 -48.75
N GLN A 227 -7.21 -12.76 -48.34
CA GLN A 227 -6.06 -12.85 -49.24
C GLN A 227 -5.35 -14.23 -49.31
N GLY A 228 -5.95 -15.31 -48.79
CA GLY A 228 -5.66 -16.65 -49.33
C GLY A 228 -4.75 -17.57 -48.52
N SER A 229 -4.82 -17.58 -47.19
CA SER A 229 -4.19 -18.66 -46.40
C SER A 229 -5.14 -19.22 -45.32
N LEU A 230 -5.66 -20.41 -45.61
CA LEU A 230 -6.38 -21.30 -44.69
C LEU A 230 -5.60 -21.65 -43.40
N SER A 231 -4.29 -21.35 -43.34
CA SER A 231 -3.39 -21.75 -42.25
C SER A 231 -3.72 -21.14 -40.87
N GLY A 232 -4.34 -19.96 -40.81
CA GLY A 232 -4.55 -19.27 -39.53
C GLY A 232 -5.66 -19.86 -38.65
N ILE A 233 -6.72 -20.45 -39.25
CA ILE A 233 -7.82 -21.07 -38.48
C ILE A 233 -7.33 -22.41 -37.95
N GLU A 234 -6.61 -23.16 -38.79
CA GLU A 234 -6.02 -24.45 -38.45
C GLU A 234 -4.98 -24.32 -37.31
N LEU A 235 -4.21 -23.23 -37.29
CA LEU A 235 -3.28 -22.93 -36.20
C LEU A 235 -4.03 -22.58 -34.91
N LEU A 236 -5.10 -21.78 -34.97
CA LEU A 236 -5.89 -21.42 -33.79
C LEU A 236 -6.66 -22.61 -33.21
N THR A 237 -7.19 -23.51 -34.06
CA THR A 237 -7.82 -24.76 -33.60
C THR A 237 -6.79 -25.68 -32.95
N LYS A 238 -5.58 -25.77 -33.50
CA LYS A 238 -4.49 -26.57 -32.92
C LYS A 238 -4.03 -26.02 -31.56
N ILE A 239 -3.89 -24.70 -31.43
CA ILE A 239 -3.58 -24.04 -30.14
C ILE A 239 -4.71 -24.27 -29.13
N SER A 240 -5.97 -24.22 -29.56
CA SER A 240 -7.14 -24.54 -28.72
C SER A 240 -7.11 -25.98 -28.20
N GLU A 241 -6.78 -26.95 -29.06
CA GLU A 241 -6.69 -28.36 -28.69
C GLU A 241 -5.52 -28.63 -27.72
N ASP A 242 -4.36 -28.03 -27.97
CA ASP A 242 -3.20 -28.13 -27.07
C ASP A 242 -3.51 -27.50 -25.70
N ASN A 243 -4.19 -26.36 -25.67
CA ASN A 243 -4.61 -25.72 -24.41
C ASN A 243 -5.61 -26.58 -23.63
N LYS A 244 -6.58 -27.22 -24.28
CA LYS A 244 -7.48 -28.17 -23.62
C LYS A 244 -6.72 -29.35 -23.01
N LYS A 245 -5.71 -29.86 -23.71
CA LYS A 245 -4.87 -30.96 -23.23
C LYS A 245 -4.07 -30.56 -21.99
N ILE A 246 -3.50 -29.35 -21.99
CA ILE A 246 -2.78 -28.80 -20.84
C ILE A 246 -3.71 -28.62 -19.63
N TRP A 247 -4.93 -28.12 -19.82
CA TRP A 247 -5.89 -27.94 -18.73
C TRP A 247 -6.33 -29.26 -18.09
N VAL A 248 -6.61 -30.28 -18.89
CA VAL A 248 -6.92 -31.63 -18.38
C VAL A 248 -5.72 -32.21 -17.60
N GLU A 249 -4.49 -31.95 -18.07
CA GLU A 249 -3.28 -32.39 -17.38
C GLU A 249 -3.11 -31.66 -16.03
N ILE A 250 -3.36 -30.34 -15.97
CA ILE A 250 -3.37 -29.56 -14.71
C ILE A 250 -4.45 -30.04 -13.74
N GLU A 251 -5.65 -30.37 -14.23
CA GLU A 251 -6.72 -30.87 -13.37
C GLU A 251 -6.38 -32.23 -12.77
N ASN A 252 -5.74 -33.12 -13.55
CA ASN A 252 -5.24 -34.40 -13.07
C ASN A 252 -4.11 -34.23 -12.02
N ILE A 253 -3.26 -33.21 -12.17
CA ILE A 253 -2.26 -32.83 -11.16
C ILE A 253 -2.94 -32.41 -9.85
N GLY A 254 -3.98 -31.57 -9.92
CA GLY A 254 -4.71 -31.08 -8.74
C GLY A 254 -5.43 -32.18 -7.96
N ARG A 255 -5.82 -33.27 -8.62
CA ARG A 255 -6.46 -34.44 -7.98
C ARG A 255 -5.47 -35.40 -7.30
N GLY A 256 -4.18 -35.07 -7.24
CA GLY A 256 -3.17 -35.87 -6.56
C GLY A 256 -2.85 -37.21 -7.24
N ASN A 257 -3.34 -37.41 -8.46
CA ASN A 257 -3.19 -38.65 -9.22
C ASN A 257 -1.94 -38.61 -10.13
N LEU A 258 -0.86 -38.02 -9.62
CA LEU A 258 0.40 -37.92 -10.35
C LEU A 258 1.24 -39.16 -10.05
N ASN A 259 1.49 -39.96 -11.08
CA ASN A 259 2.54 -40.97 -11.05
C ASN A 259 3.88 -40.25 -10.78
N LEU A 260 4.52 -40.59 -9.66
CA LEU A 260 5.78 -40.01 -9.18
C LEU A 260 6.88 -40.05 -10.26
N ASP A 261 6.84 -41.05 -11.14
CA ASP A 261 7.76 -41.24 -12.25
C ASP A 261 7.61 -40.16 -13.34
N ARG A 262 6.39 -39.66 -13.55
CA ARG A 262 6.10 -38.64 -14.55
C ARG A 262 6.52 -37.24 -14.08
N GLN A 263 6.48 -37.00 -12.77
CA GLN A 263 7.01 -35.77 -12.17
C GLN A 263 8.53 -35.67 -12.36
N LYS A 264 9.25 -36.79 -12.19
CA LYS A 264 10.69 -36.88 -12.49
C LYS A 264 11.00 -36.68 -13.97
N GLU A 265 10.13 -37.12 -14.88
CA GLU A 265 10.29 -36.86 -16.32
C GLU A 265 10.15 -35.37 -16.64
N ILE A 266 9.17 -34.68 -16.04
CA ILE A 266 8.95 -33.25 -16.24
C ILE A 266 10.11 -32.42 -15.67
N GLU A 267 10.60 -32.75 -14.48
CA GLU A 267 11.80 -32.12 -13.90
C GLU A 267 13.06 -32.40 -14.76
N GLY A 268 13.19 -33.61 -15.30
CA GLY A 268 14.26 -33.97 -16.22
C GLY A 268 14.23 -33.14 -17.51
N ARG A 269 13.05 -32.95 -18.11
CA ARG A 269 12.87 -32.14 -19.33
C ARG A 269 13.13 -30.65 -19.10
N LEU A 270 12.78 -30.12 -17.93
CA LEU A 270 13.08 -28.73 -17.57
C LEU A 270 14.59 -28.52 -17.39
N SER A 271 15.28 -29.47 -16.76
CA SER A 271 16.74 -29.45 -16.58
C SER A 271 17.51 -29.56 -17.91
N THR A 272 17.02 -30.37 -18.87
CA THR A 272 17.66 -30.45 -20.20
C THR A 272 17.47 -29.19 -21.03
N LEU A 273 16.27 -28.59 -21.01
CA LEU A 273 15.98 -27.32 -21.69
C LEU A 273 16.84 -26.16 -21.18
N GLU A 274 17.12 -26.14 -19.88
CA GLU A 274 17.98 -25.12 -19.27
C GLU A 274 19.46 -25.28 -19.65
N ASN A 275 19.91 -26.53 -19.81
CA ASN A 275 21.28 -26.83 -20.27
C ASN A 275 21.47 -26.60 -21.77
N GLU A 276 20.45 -26.82 -22.60
CA GLU A 276 20.49 -26.61 -24.04
C GLU A 276 20.55 -25.11 -24.41
N LYS A 277 19.91 -24.24 -23.61
CA LYS A 277 20.04 -22.78 -23.72
C LYS A 277 21.45 -22.27 -23.40
N ARG A 278 22.24 -22.98 -22.59
CA ARG A 278 23.65 -22.62 -22.34
C ARG A 278 24.57 -23.06 -23.48
N LYS A 279 24.34 -24.24 -24.08
CA LYS A 279 25.18 -24.74 -25.18
C LYS A 279 25.00 -23.99 -26.51
N THR A 280 23.83 -23.41 -26.75
CA THR A 280 23.58 -22.64 -27.98
C THR A 280 24.31 -21.29 -28.05
N MET A 281 24.91 -20.82 -26.94
CA MET A 281 25.75 -19.61 -26.94
C MET A 281 27.24 -19.86 -27.21
N GLU A 282 27.73 -21.11 -27.24
CA GLU A 282 29.17 -21.40 -27.38
C GLU A 282 29.62 -21.85 -28.79
N THR A 283 28.72 -22.09 -29.74
CA THR A 283 29.10 -22.63 -31.06
C THR A 283 28.58 -21.79 -32.23
N LYS A 284 29.21 -20.66 -32.50
CA LYS A 284 29.20 -20.03 -33.84
C LYS A 284 30.58 -19.51 -34.24
N GLY A 285 31.29 -20.34 -35.02
CA GLY A 285 31.96 -19.92 -36.26
C GLY A 285 33.40 -19.42 -36.18
N SER A 286 34.36 -20.28 -36.53
CA SER A 286 35.64 -19.88 -37.15
C SER A 286 35.47 -19.69 -38.66
N PRO A 287 35.89 -18.55 -39.24
CA PRO A 287 36.16 -18.41 -40.67
C PRO A 287 37.66 -18.63 -40.99
N PRO A 288 38.01 -19.06 -42.22
CA PRO A 288 39.38 -19.40 -42.61
C PRO A 288 40.26 -18.16 -42.84
N GLU A 289 41.55 -18.30 -42.55
CA GLU A 289 42.61 -17.29 -42.73
C GLU A 289 42.66 -16.70 -44.15
N PRO A 290 43.04 -15.40 -44.27
CA PRO A 290 44.40 -15.15 -44.76
C PRO A 290 45.13 -13.95 -44.11
N ALA A 291 46.45 -14.14 -43.97
CA ALA A 291 47.54 -13.16 -44.08
C ALA A 291 47.57 -11.91 -43.17
N LYS A 292 48.36 -12.04 -42.09
CA LYS A 292 49.29 -11.06 -41.48
C LYS A 292 49.06 -9.57 -41.80
N GLY A 293 48.39 -8.85 -40.89
CA GLY A 293 48.43 -7.39 -40.83
C GLY A 293 47.63 -6.80 -39.66
N LYS A 294 48.33 -6.43 -38.58
CA LYS A 294 47.87 -5.63 -37.41
C LYS A 294 46.58 -6.11 -36.74
N GLN A 295 46.77 -6.81 -35.62
CA GLN A 295 45.79 -7.32 -34.66
C GLN A 295 44.84 -6.21 -34.16
N LYS A 296 43.70 -6.04 -34.84
CA LYS A 296 42.50 -5.44 -34.25
C LYS A 296 41.88 -6.51 -33.37
N VAL A 297 41.66 -6.17 -32.11
CA VAL A 297 40.96 -7.03 -31.15
C VAL A 297 39.49 -7.00 -31.55
N ASP A 298 39.02 -8.06 -32.21
CA ASP A 298 37.60 -8.32 -32.50
C ASP A 298 36.88 -8.69 -31.20
N GLY A 299 36.77 -7.72 -30.29
CA GLY A 299 35.88 -7.80 -29.14
C GLY A 299 34.46 -7.46 -29.56
N PRO A 300 33.43 -7.95 -28.84
CA PRO A 300 32.07 -7.48 -29.05
C PRO A 300 32.05 -5.96 -28.93
N ASP A 301 31.47 -5.29 -29.93
CA ASP A 301 31.37 -3.84 -29.96
C ASP A 301 30.89 -3.34 -28.60
N GLY A 302 31.54 -2.30 -28.06
CA GLY A 302 31.21 -1.78 -26.74
C GLY A 302 29.72 -1.41 -26.59
N LEU A 303 29.05 -1.12 -27.71
CA LEU A 303 27.60 -0.94 -27.79
C LEU A 303 26.81 -2.21 -27.45
N THR A 304 27.21 -3.37 -27.98
CA THR A 304 26.59 -4.66 -27.70
C THR A 304 26.76 -5.05 -26.23
N ILE A 305 27.95 -4.82 -25.66
CA ILE A 305 28.20 -5.04 -24.23
C ILE A 305 27.29 -4.13 -23.37
N GLY A 306 27.15 -2.86 -23.76
CA GLY A 306 26.28 -1.90 -23.06
C GLY A 306 24.80 -2.28 -23.10
N LEU A 307 24.30 -2.74 -24.25
CA LEU A 307 22.92 -3.22 -24.40
C LEU A 307 22.64 -4.45 -23.52
N MET A 308 23.55 -5.44 -23.52
CA MET A 308 23.41 -6.62 -22.66
C MET A 308 23.45 -6.25 -21.17
N ALA A 309 24.31 -5.32 -20.76
CA ALA A 309 24.36 -4.85 -19.37
C ALA A 309 23.05 -4.19 -18.93
N MET A 310 22.46 -3.36 -19.79
CA MET A 310 21.17 -2.71 -19.52
C MET A 310 20.01 -3.70 -19.46
N GLU A 311 20.00 -4.72 -20.34
CA GLU A 311 19.00 -5.78 -20.31
C GLU A 311 19.10 -6.62 -19.03
N MET A 312 20.32 -6.96 -18.61
CA MET A 312 20.58 -7.64 -17.34
C MET A 312 20.12 -6.81 -16.13
N ASP A 313 20.33 -5.50 -16.14
CA ASP A 313 19.84 -4.60 -15.10
C ASP A 313 18.31 -4.52 -15.07
N ASN A 314 17.65 -4.52 -16.22
CA ASN A 314 16.19 -4.55 -16.31
C ASN A 314 15.62 -5.87 -15.77
N LEU A 315 16.23 -7.01 -16.12
CA LEU A 315 15.86 -8.32 -15.58
C LEU A 315 16.06 -8.38 -14.07
N ARG A 316 17.13 -7.79 -13.55
CA ARG A 316 17.40 -7.71 -12.11
C ARG A 316 16.33 -6.87 -11.39
N ARG A 317 16.00 -5.69 -11.92
CA ARG A 317 14.91 -4.85 -11.38
C ARG A 317 13.55 -5.54 -11.42
N PHE A 318 13.26 -6.30 -12.48
CA PHE A 318 12.03 -7.08 -12.58
C PHE A 318 12.01 -8.22 -11.55
N ARG A 319 13.12 -8.96 -11.40
CA ARG A 319 13.27 -9.99 -10.36
C ARG A 319 13.06 -9.41 -8.96
N ASP A 320 13.70 -8.30 -8.63
CA ASP A 320 13.58 -7.66 -7.31
C ASP A 320 12.13 -7.22 -7.02
N LYS A 321 11.42 -6.71 -8.04
CA LYS A 321 9.98 -6.37 -7.93
C LYS A 321 9.13 -7.63 -7.71
N ALA A 322 9.37 -8.69 -8.48
CA ALA A 322 8.64 -9.95 -8.34
C ALA A 322 8.88 -10.59 -6.97
N GLU A 323 10.12 -10.59 -6.48
CA GLU A 323 10.47 -11.06 -5.14
C GLU A 323 9.77 -10.24 -4.05
N GLY A 324 9.69 -8.92 -4.22
CA GLY A 324 8.95 -8.04 -3.31
C GLY A 324 7.44 -8.31 -3.29
N VAL A 325 6.83 -8.70 -4.41
CA VAL A 325 5.42 -9.13 -4.45
C VAL A 325 5.24 -10.48 -3.76
N LEU A 326 6.11 -11.46 -4.03
CA LEU A 326 6.06 -12.78 -3.41
C LEU A 326 6.24 -12.72 -1.89
N LYS A 327 7.15 -11.86 -1.39
CA LYS A 327 7.34 -11.65 0.05
C LYS A 327 6.08 -11.12 0.73
N ARG A 328 5.37 -10.17 0.11
CA ARG A 328 4.08 -9.66 0.62
C ARG A 328 3.00 -10.73 0.65
N ILE A 329 2.84 -11.49 -0.44
CA ILE A 329 1.88 -12.59 -0.50
C ILE A 329 2.18 -13.63 0.60
N CYS A 330 3.45 -13.97 0.82
CA CYS A 330 3.84 -14.89 1.89
C CYS A 330 3.50 -14.34 3.27
N GLN A 331 3.73 -13.04 3.50
CA GLN A 331 3.36 -12.36 4.74
C GLN A 331 1.85 -12.39 4.96
N ASP A 332 1.04 -12.01 3.96
CA ASP A 332 -0.42 -12.04 4.04
C ASP A 332 -0.94 -13.46 4.36
N ILE A 333 -0.35 -14.49 3.73
CA ILE A 333 -0.68 -15.90 4.03
C ILE A 333 -0.34 -16.24 5.49
N THR A 334 0.77 -15.75 6.04
CA THR A 334 1.12 -15.99 7.45
C THR A 334 0.19 -15.25 8.41
N GLU A 335 -0.22 -14.03 8.08
CA GLU A 335 -1.19 -13.24 8.86
C GLU A 335 -2.57 -13.90 8.84
N ILE A 336 -3.04 -14.38 7.69
CA ILE A 336 -4.30 -15.13 7.58
C ILE A 336 -4.24 -16.44 8.38
N LYS A 337 -3.11 -17.17 8.33
CA LYS A 337 -2.94 -18.43 9.07
C LYS A 337 -2.94 -18.24 10.58
N THR A 338 -2.31 -17.18 11.06
CA THR A 338 -2.22 -16.81 12.48
C THR A 338 -3.53 -16.21 12.97
N GLY A 339 -4.11 -15.26 12.24
CA GLY A 339 -5.42 -14.67 12.53
C GLY A 339 -6.54 -15.72 12.63
N ARG A 340 -6.66 -16.61 11.65
CA ARG A 340 -7.63 -17.72 11.71
C ARG A 340 -7.37 -18.70 12.87
N ALA A 341 -6.11 -18.84 13.32
CA ALA A 341 -5.82 -19.67 14.49
C ALA A 341 -6.31 -19.00 15.79
N SER A 342 -6.13 -17.69 15.92
CA SER A 342 -6.66 -16.90 17.03
C SER A 342 -8.19 -16.89 17.06
N GLU A 343 -8.85 -16.69 15.92
CA GLU A 343 -10.32 -16.76 15.81
C GLU A 343 -10.86 -18.14 16.22
N LEU A 344 -10.22 -19.22 15.76
CA LEU A 344 -10.58 -20.58 16.17
C LEU A 344 -10.38 -20.80 17.68
N GLN A 345 -9.31 -20.24 18.26
CA GLN A 345 -9.05 -20.34 19.68
C GLN A 345 -10.10 -19.57 20.51
N GLU A 346 -10.55 -18.40 20.05
CA GLU A 346 -11.64 -17.64 20.68
C GLU A 346 -12.98 -18.38 20.59
N LEU A 347 -13.29 -18.99 19.44
CA LEU A 347 -14.49 -19.82 19.28
C LEU A 347 -14.45 -21.03 20.23
N CYS A 348 -13.33 -21.74 20.32
CA CYS A 348 -13.20 -22.86 21.26
C CYS A 348 -13.34 -22.41 22.72
N LYS A 349 -12.82 -21.23 23.10
CA LYS A 349 -13.04 -20.66 24.44
C LYS A 349 -14.50 -20.33 24.72
N LYS A 350 -15.27 -19.90 23.71
CA LYS A 350 -16.69 -19.56 23.87
C LYS A 350 -17.56 -20.79 24.14
N ASP A 351 -17.16 -21.93 23.58
CA ASP A 351 -17.90 -23.19 23.65
C ASP A 351 -17.32 -24.16 24.72
N ASP A 352 -16.41 -23.69 25.60
CA ASP A 352 -15.69 -24.49 26.61
C ASP A 352 -14.95 -25.73 26.04
N ILE A 353 -14.49 -25.64 24.79
CA ILE A 353 -13.76 -26.72 24.11
C ILE A 353 -12.25 -26.54 24.32
N THR A 354 -11.59 -27.56 24.89
CA THR A 354 -10.13 -27.60 24.98
C THR A 354 -9.50 -27.74 23.59
N TYR A 355 -8.73 -26.73 23.18
CA TYR A 355 -8.04 -26.74 21.89
C TYR A 355 -6.86 -27.72 21.87
N VAL A 356 -7.05 -28.92 21.30
CA VAL A 356 -5.98 -29.93 21.22
C VAL A 356 -5.16 -29.77 19.92
N THR A 357 -5.79 -29.83 18.74
CA THR A 357 -5.16 -29.53 17.44
C THR A 357 -6.20 -29.03 16.42
N LYS A 358 -5.80 -28.22 15.41
CA LYS A 358 -6.74 -27.65 14.40
C LYS A 358 -7.69 -28.68 13.78
N GLN A 359 -7.19 -29.86 13.43
CA GLN A 359 -8.01 -30.89 12.76
C GLN A 359 -9.03 -31.53 13.70
N THR A 360 -8.65 -31.82 14.96
CA THR A 360 -9.56 -32.41 15.95
C THR A 360 -10.63 -31.41 16.39
N THR A 361 -10.26 -30.15 16.63
CA THR A 361 -11.21 -29.11 17.05
C THR A 361 -12.25 -28.77 15.99
N VAL A 362 -11.88 -28.83 14.69
CA VAL A 362 -12.83 -28.59 13.60
C VAL A 362 -13.85 -29.74 13.48
N ALA A 363 -13.42 -30.99 13.71
CA ALA A 363 -14.31 -32.14 13.73
C ALA A 363 -15.28 -32.08 14.92
N GLU A 364 -14.79 -31.81 16.12
CA GLU A 364 -15.62 -31.67 17.33
C GLU A 364 -16.63 -30.51 17.22
N LEU A 365 -16.21 -29.34 16.70
CA LEU A 365 -17.13 -28.22 16.46
C LEU A 365 -18.20 -28.54 15.40
N ALA A 366 -17.84 -29.29 14.35
CA ALA A 366 -18.80 -29.73 13.35
C ALA A 366 -19.83 -30.70 13.95
N GLU A 367 -19.39 -31.60 14.84
CA GLU A 367 -20.26 -32.54 15.54
C GLU A 367 -21.20 -31.84 16.53
N ILE A 368 -20.70 -30.89 17.34
CA ILE A 368 -21.52 -30.09 18.25
C ILE A 368 -22.56 -29.27 17.48
N ARG A 369 -22.18 -28.62 16.38
CA ARG A 369 -23.12 -27.87 15.54
C ARG A 369 -24.15 -28.78 14.88
N ALA A 370 -23.76 -29.99 14.48
CA ALA A 370 -24.70 -30.98 13.99
C ALA A 370 -25.68 -31.41 15.10
N MET A 371 -25.21 -31.65 16.33
CA MET A 371 -26.09 -31.95 17.47
C MET A 371 -27.07 -30.81 17.78
N ILE A 372 -26.62 -29.55 17.72
CA ILE A 372 -27.51 -28.38 17.93
C ILE A 372 -28.55 -28.28 16.80
N ALA A 373 -28.13 -28.48 15.54
CA ALA A 373 -29.01 -28.33 14.39
C ALA A 373 -30.03 -29.47 14.24
N PHE A 374 -29.65 -30.71 14.59
CA PHE A 374 -30.45 -31.90 14.33
C PHE A 374 -31.05 -32.54 15.59
N GLY A 375 -30.68 -32.06 16.78
CA GLY A 375 -31.13 -32.58 18.06
C GLY A 375 -30.44 -33.90 18.46
N PRO A 376 -30.34 -34.19 19.77
CA PRO A 376 -29.77 -35.45 20.26
C PRO A 376 -30.74 -36.61 19.96
N GLY A 377 -30.53 -37.30 18.85
CA GLY A 377 -31.35 -38.46 18.47
C GLY A 377 -31.44 -38.77 16.98
N ASN A 378 -30.94 -37.88 16.11
CA ASN A 378 -30.88 -38.15 14.68
C ASN A 378 -29.55 -38.84 14.31
N GLU A 379 -29.35 -40.04 14.85
CA GLU A 379 -28.31 -40.93 14.33
C GLU A 379 -28.65 -41.22 12.87
N PRO A 380 -27.74 -40.96 11.90
CA PRO A 380 -28.00 -41.26 10.51
C PRO A 380 -28.18 -42.77 10.41
N ALA A 381 -29.43 -43.22 10.30
CA ALA A 381 -29.79 -44.61 10.11
C ALA A 381 -28.85 -45.18 9.05
N ALA A 382 -27.95 -46.08 9.49
CA ALA A 382 -26.95 -46.70 8.64
C ALA A 382 -27.71 -47.24 7.43
N ARG A 383 -27.56 -46.56 6.29
CA ARG A 383 -28.13 -47.04 5.04
C ARG A 383 -27.37 -48.32 4.76
N ASP A 384 -28.00 -49.45 5.07
CA ASP A 384 -27.63 -50.76 4.58
C ASP A 384 -27.50 -50.64 3.07
N VAL A 385 -26.26 -50.50 2.61
CA VAL A 385 -25.89 -50.63 1.22
C VAL A 385 -26.00 -52.11 0.93
N HIS A 386 -27.24 -52.56 0.69
CA HIS A 386 -27.48 -53.87 0.11
C HIS A 386 -26.71 -53.95 -1.20
N ALA A 387 -25.77 -54.90 -1.22
CA ALA A 387 -24.99 -55.29 -2.37
C ALA A 387 -25.89 -55.46 -3.59
N VAL A 388 -25.57 -54.71 -4.65
CA VAL A 388 -26.08 -55.00 -5.99
C VAL A 388 -25.45 -56.33 -6.44
N PRO A 389 -26.22 -57.39 -6.69
CA PRO A 389 -25.66 -58.63 -7.24
C PRO A 389 -25.31 -58.43 -8.71
N SER A 390 -24.27 -59.15 -9.12
CA SER A 390 -23.49 -59.03 -10.37
C SER A 390 -24.27 -59.09 -11.68
#